data_AF-A0AAV0BWD3-F1
#
_entry.id   AF-A0AAV0BWD3-F1
#
_cell.length_a   1.000
_cell.length_b   1.000
_cell.length_c   1.000
_cell.angle_alpha   90.00
_cell.angle_beta   90.00
_cell.angle_gamma   90.00
#
_symmetry.space_group_name_H-M   'P 1'
#
loop_
_entity.id
_entity.type
_entity.pdbx_description
1 polymer ?
#
loop_
_entity_poly.entity_id
_entity_poly.type
_entity_poly.pdbx_seq_one_letter_code
_entity_poly.pdbx_strand_id
1 'polypeptide(L)'
;MDHIATQATQTAQVLVEFLEVAINSVIFLKGVYPTDCRWEITGYFRALPDSRSSASRIWVSTGTKQWQQPPVIMPIKSMKSEALVLQLYLEHPPTPLHQNFSLS
;
A
#
# COMPACT_ATOMS: atom_id res chain seq x y z
N MET A 1 13.57 -17.80 28.29
CA MET A 1 13.39 -18.31 26.91
C MET A 1 12.03 -17.91 26.34
N ASP A 2 11.08 -17.51 27.20
CA ASP A 2 9.65 -17.31 26.84
C ASP A 2 9.35 -15.95 26.18
N HIS A 3 10.09 -14.89 26.53
CA HIS A 3 9.85 -13.54 25.98
C HIS A 3 10.01 -13.45 24.45
N ILE A 4 11.00 -14.15 23.87
CA ILE A 4 11.22 -14.15 22.41
C ILE A 4 10.07 -14.87 21.69
N ALA A 5 9.57 -15.97 22.27
CA ALA A 5 8.45 -16.72 21.70
C ALA A 5 7.15 -15.91 21.73
N THR A 6 6.91 -15.17 22.82
CA THR A 6 5.77 -14.25 22.95
C THR A 6 5.85 -13.10 21.93
N GLN A 7 7.02 -12.50 21.73
CA GLN A 7 7.21 -11.39 20.80
C GLN A 7 7.04 -11.82 19.32
N ALA A 8 7.58 -12.99 18.96
CA ALA A 8 7.39 -13.56 17.64
C ALA A 8 5.91 -13.84 17.36
N THR A 9 5.19 -14.36 18.36
CA THR A 9 3.75 -14.63 18.29
C THR A 9 2.96 -13.33 18.06
N GLN A 10 3.25 -12.28 18.82
CA GLN A 10 2.57 -10.99 18.67
C GLN A 10 2.84 -10.36 17.30
N THR A 11 4.09 -10.46 16.81
CA THR A 11 4.45 -9.96 15.48
C THR A 11 3.72 -10.74 14.38
N ALA A 12 3.65 -12.06 14.50
CA ALA A 12 2.90 -12.90 13.57
C ALA A 12 1.40 -12.54 13.56
N GLN A 13 0.80 -12.29 14.72
CA GLN A 13 -0.59 -11.84 14.82
C GLN A 13 -0.83 -10.52 14.07
N VAL A 14 0.05 -9.53 14.27
CA VAL A 14 -0.03 -8.26 13.54
C VAL A 14 0.12 -8.45 12.03
N LEU A 15 1.01 -9.35 11.58
CA LEU A 15 1.18 -9.64 10.16
C LEU A 15 -0.04 -10.34 9.56
N VAL A 16 -0.64 -11.29 10.27
CA VAL A 16 -1.87 -11.97 9.84
C VAL A 16 -3.01 -10.97 9.72
N GLU A 17 -3.20 -10.14 10.75
CA GLU A 17 -4.22 -9.08 10.75
C GLU A 17 -4.01 -8.08 9.60
N PHE A 18 -2.76 -7.69 9.33
CA PHE A 18 -2.42 -6.83 8.21
C PHE A 18 -2.81 -7.47 6.87
N LEU A 19 -2.44 -8.73 6.65
CA LEU A 19 -2.72 -9.43 5.39
C LEU A 19 -4.23 -9.60 5.19
N GLU A 20 -4.97 -9.97 6.23
CA GLU A 20 -6.42 -10.11 6.16
C GLU A 20 -7.10 -8.80 5.75
N VAL A 21 -6.72 -7.69 6.40
CA VAL A 21 -7.30 -6.37 6.11
C VAL A 21 -6.89 -5.89 4.72
N ALA A 22 -5.64 -6.10 4.31
CA ALA A 22 -5.16 -5.72 2.98
C ALA A 22 -5.90 -6.48 1.87
N ILE A 23 -6.03 -7.79 2.00
CA ILE A 23 -6.73 -8.65 1.03
C ILE A 23 -8.21 -8.24 0.94
N ASN A 24 -8.88 -8.10 2.08
CA ASN A 24 -10.29 -7.68 2.10
C ASN A 24 -10.49 -6.31 1.47
N SER A 25 -9.57 -5.36 1.69
CA SER A 25 -9.62 -4.03 1.07
C SER A 25 -9.49 -4.11 -0.46
N VAL A 26 -8.56 -4.92 -0.97
CA VAL A 26 -8.40 -5.11 -2.43
C VAL A 26 -9.63 -5.78 -3.04
N ILE A 27 -10.18 -6.81 -2.39
CA ILE A 27 -11.38 -7.52 -2.87
C ILE A 27 -12.58 -6.56 -2.92
N PHE A 28 -12.77 -5.75 -1.88
CA PHE A 28 -13.84 -4.75 -1.84
C PHE A 28 -13.72 -3.75 -3.00
N LEU A 29 -12.51 -3.27 -3.28
CA LEU A 29 -12.26 -2.31 -4.36
C LEU A 29 -12.33 -2.92 -5.76
N LYS A 30 -12.26 -4.25 -5.91
CA LYS A 30 -12.35 -4.93 -7.21
C LYS A 30 -13.62 -4.57 -7.99
N GLY A 31 -14.73 -4.27 -7.30
CA GLY A 31 -15.98 -3.84 -7.94
C GLY A 31 -15.97 -2.39 -8.45
N VAL A 32 -14.93 -1.61 -8.13
CA VAL A 32 -14.80 -0.19 -8.49
C VAL A 32 -13.85 0.00 -9.68
N TYR A 33 -12.87 -0.89 -9.87
CA TYR A 33 -11.86 -0.72 -10.91
C TYR A 33 -12.39 -1.06 -12.32
N PRO A 34 -11.98 -0.29 -13.35
CA PRO A 34 -12.25 -0.64 -14.75
C PRO A 34 -11.69 -2.01 -15.12
N THR A 35 -12.33 -2.68 -16.08
CA THR A 35 -11.99 -4.05 -16.51
C THR A 35 -10.58 -4.19 -17.07
N ASP A 36 -9.99 -3.11 -17.58
CA ASP A 36 -8.66 -3.05 -18.20
C ASP A 36 -7.58 -2.44 -17.29
N CYS A 37 -7.87 -2.31 -15.99
CA CYS A 37 -6.93 -1.76 -15.03
C CYS A 37 -5.65 -2.62 -14.94
N ARG A 38 -4.49 -1.96 -14.89
CA ARG A 38 -3.18 -2.58 -14.66
C ARG A 38 -2.67 -2.21 -13.26
N TRP A 39 -1.86 -3.07 -12.67
CA TRP A 39 -1.25 -2.81 -11.36
C TRP A 39 0.27 -2.74 -11.46
N GLU A 40 0.87 -1.99 -10.54
CA GLU A 40 2.31 -1.91 -10.31
C GLU A 40 2.59 -1.97 -8.80
N ILE A 41 3.72 -2.56 -8.40
CA ILE A 41 4.21 -2.49 -7.03
C ILE A 41 5.39 -1.51 -7.01
N THR A 42 5.24 -0.39 -6.29
CA THR A 42 6.31 0.56 -6.03
C THR A 42 6.84 0.38 -4.60
N GLY A 43 8.17 0.27 -4.45
CA GLY A 43 8.84 0.24 -3.16
C GLY A 43 9.55 1.56 -2.84
N TYR A 44 9.30 2.14 -1.66
CA TYR A 44 10.02 3.31 -1.17
C TYR A 44 11.17 2.87 -0.26
N PHE A 45 12.40 3.07 -0.71
CA PHE A 45 13.59 2.65 0.02
C PHE A 45 14.27 3.85 0.69
N ARG A 46 14.68 3.69 1.96
CA ARG A 46 15.50 4.71 2.63
C ARG A 46 16.90 4.81 2.03
N ALA A 47 17.44 3.68 1.58
CA ALA A 47 18.68 3.58 0.82
C ALA A 47 18.48 2.52 -0.25
N LEU A 48 18.96 2.77 -1.47
CA LEU A 48 18.84 1.80 -2.54
C LEU A 48 19.62 0.52 -2.19
N PRO A 49 19.11 -0.65 -2.58
CA PRO A 49 19.86 -1.90 -2.44
C PRO A 49 21.23 -1.76 -3.10
N ASP A 50 22.25 -2.29 -2.43
CA ASP A 50 23.62 -2.25 -2.92
C ASP A 50 23.70 -2.77 -4.37
N SER A 51 24.42 -2.07 -5.25
CA SER A 51 24.47 -2.40 -6.68
C SER A 51 25.05 -3.78 -6.99
N ARG A 52 25.71 -4.39 -5.99
CA ARG A 52 26.25 -5.76 -6.03
C ARG A 52 25.19 -6.83 -5.71
N SER A 53 24.04 -6.44 -5.16
CA SER A 53 22.92 -7.33 -4.88
C SER A 53 22.10 -7.58 -6.15
N SER A 54 21.68 -8.82 -6.37
CA SER A 54 20.73 -9.17 -7.43
C SER A 54 19.39 -8.43 -7.29
N ALA A 55 19.05 -7.99 -6.07
CA ALA A 55 17.87 -7.16 -5.83
C ALA A 55 17.97 -5.77 -6.51
N SER A 56 19.18 -5.22 -6.68
CA SER A 56 19.34 -3.93 -7.37
C SER A 56 19.02 -4.00 -8.87
N ARG A 57 19.07 -5.20 -9.48
CA ARG A 57 18.81 -5.40 -10.91
C ARG A 57 17.33 -5.59 -11.26
N ILE A 58 16.45 -5.78 -10.27
CA ILE A 58 15.01 -6.02 -10.47
C ILE A 58 14.13 -4.81 -10.18
N TRP A 59 14.66 -3.80 -9.47
CA TRP A 59 13.96 -2.53 -9.23
C TRP A 59 14.48 -1.47 -10.19
N VAL A 60 13.57 -0.76 -10.85
CA VAL A 60 13.88 0.41 -11.67
C VAL A 60 13.37 1.66 -10.97
N SER A 61 14.06 2.79 -11.16
CA SER A 61 13.53 4.08 -10.71
C SER A 61 12.20 4.33 -11.43
N THR A 62 11.16 4.67 -10.67
CA THR A 62 9.80 4.82 -11.20
C THR A 62 9.70 5.94 -12.24
N GLY A 63 10.64 6.91 -12.23
CA GLY A 63 10.64 8.06 -13.15
C GLY A 63 9.33 8.86 -13.12
N THR A 64 8.53 8.69 -12.07
CA THR A 64 7.11 9.05 -12.06
C THR A 64 6.91 10.56 -12.01
N LYS A 65 6.09 11.07 -12.93
CA LYS A 65 5.43 12.37 -12.76
C LYS A 65 4.35 12.16 -11.71
N GLN A 66 4.58 12.66 -10.49
CA GLN A 66 3.63 12.59 -9.38
C GLN A 66 2.27 13.18 -9.82
N TRP A 67 1.18 12.76 -9.15
CA TRP A 67 -0.15 13.32 -9.39
C TRP A 67 -0.09 14.85 -9.46
N GLN A 68 -0.73 15.44 -10.47
CA GLN A 68 -0.78 16.91 -10.64
C GLN A 68 -1.40 17.61 -9.41
N GLN A 69 -2.25 16.89 -8.66
CA GLN A 69 -2.83 17.31 -7.40
C GLN A 69 -2.53 16.26 -6.32
N PRO A 70 -2.40 16.64 -5.04
CA PRO A 70 -2.22 15.69 -3.95
C PRO A 70 -3.36 14.66 -3.92
N PRO A 71 -3.06 13.37 -3.75
CA PRO A 71 -4.09 12.34 -3.62
C PRO A 71 -4.85 12.50 -2.29
N VAL A 72 -6.08 12.01 -2.26
CA VAL A 72 -6.84 11.87 -1.01
C VAL A 72 -6.39 10.60 -0.30
N ILE A 73 -6.00 10.74 0.97
CA ILE A 73 -5.55 9.64 1.81
C ILE A 73 -6.72 9.16 2.67
N MET A 74 -7.14 7.91 2.49
CA MET A 74 -8.14 7.25 3.31
C MET A 74 -7.47 6.21 4.22
N PRO A 75 -7.41 6.44 5.55
CA PRO A 75 -6.83 5.46 6.47
C PRO A 75 -7.73 4.22 6.54
N ILE A 76 -7.12 3.04 6.42
CA ILE A 76 -7.85 1.76 6.57
C ILE A 76 -7.63 1.23 7.98
N LYS A 77 -6.36 1.09 8.40
CA LYS A 77 -6.05 0.54 9.72
C LYS A 77 -4.63 0.85 10.17
N SER A 78 -4.46 1.01 11.48
CA SER A 78 -3.16 1.07 12.14
C SER A 78 -3.00 -0.12 13.07
N MET A 79 -1.84 -0.77 13.02
CA MET A 79 -1.52 -1.98 13.77
C MET A 79 -0.13 -1.83 14.39
N LYS A 80 0.05 -2.38 15.58
CA LYS A 80 1.28 -2.20 16.35
C LYS A 80 1.61 -3.45 17.17
N SER A 81 2.85 -3.89 17.07
CA SER A 81 3.53 -4.72 18.04
C SER A 81 4.72 -3.96 18.64
N GLU A 82 5.47 -4.60 19.52
CA GLU A 82 6.74 -4.04 20.01
C GLU A 82 7.77 -3.87 18.88
N ALA A 83 7.86 -4.84 17.96
CA ALA A 83 8.87 -4.87 16.91
C ALA A 83 8.46 -4.12 15.63
N LEU A 84 7.15 -3.93 15.41
CA LEU A 84 6.63 -3.44 14.14
C LEU A 84 5.43 -2.51 14.34
N VAL A 85 5.42 -1.42 13.59
CA VAL A 85 4.27 -0.52 13.47
C VAL A 85 3.88 -0.47 12.00
N LEU A 86 2.64 -0.82 11.68
CA LEU A 86 2.09 -0.84 10.34
C LEU A 86 0.90 0.10 10.23
N GLN A 87 0.80 0.80 9.11
CA GLN A 87 -0.37 1.58 8.74
C GLN A 87 -0.73 1.23 7.30
N LEU A 88 -1.99 0.87 7.10
CA LEU A 88 -2.58 0.62 5.80
C LEU A 88 -3.53 1.76 5.45
N TYR A 89 -3.40 2.30 4.25
CA TYR A 89 -4.23 3.37 3.72
C TYR A 89 -4.44 3.18 2.21
N LEU A 90 -5.49 3.82 1.68
CA LEU A 90 -5.76 3.92 0.26
C LEU A 90 -5.51 5.35 -0.21
N GLU A 91 -4.80 5.49 -1.32
CA GLU A 91 -4.75 6.75 -2.08
C GLU A 91 -5.72 6.67 -3.25
N HIS A 92 -6.51 7.72 -3.45
CA HIS A 92 -7.36 7.86 -4.61
C HIS A 92 -7.36 9.31 -5.12
N PRO A 93 -7.63 9.54 -6.41
CA PRO A 93 -7.76 10.91 -6.92
C PRO A 93 -8.91 11.63 -6.19
N PRO A 94 -8.80 12.95 -5.97
CA PRO A 94 -9.92 13.74 -5.48
C PRO A 94 -11.09 13.64 -6.46
N THR A 95 -12.32 13.57 -5.93
CA THR A 95 -13.53 13.59 -6.76
C THR A 95 -13.53 14.90 -7.57
N PRO A 96 -13.67 14.86 -8.90
CA PRO A 96 -13.72 16.08 -9.70
C PRO A 96 -14.92 16.93 -9.27
N LEU A 97 -14.67 18.14 -8.79
CA LEU A 97 -15.71 19.15 -8.69
C LEU A 97 -16.09 19.53 -10.13
N HIS A 98 -17.34 19.27 -10.51
CA HIS A 98 -17.95 19.49 -11.84
C HIS A 98 -17.72 18.40 -12.90
N GLN A 99 -18.56 17.35 -12.88
CA GLN A 99 -19.16 16.87 -14.12
C GLN A 99 -20.55 17.50 -14.23
N ASN A 100 -20.63 18.67 -14.87
CA ASN A 100 -21.90 19.13 -15.41
C ASN A 100 -22.31 18.08 -16.46
N PHE A 101 -23.33 17.28 -16.17
CA PHE A 101 -24.01 16.49 -17.18
C PHE A 101 -24.66 17.46 -18.16
N SER A 102 -23.93 17.84 -19.21
CA SER A 102 -24.52 18.42 -20.41
C SER A 102 -25.26 17.30 -21.11
N LEU A 103 -26.57 17.22 -20.88
CA LEU A 103 -27.47 16.47 -21.75
C LEU A 103 -27.41 17.13 -23.14
N SER A 104 -26.96 16.37 -24.14
CA SER A 104 -27.15 16.64 -25.56
C SER A 104 -28.02 15.55 -26.16
#